data_AF-A0AAW1PIM9-F1
#
_entry.id   AF-A0AAW1PIM9-F1
#
_cell.length_a   1.000
_cell.length_b   1.000
_cell.length_c   1.000
_cell.angle_alpha   90.00
_cell.angle_beta   90.00
_cell.angle_gamma   90.00
#
_symmetry.space_group_name_H-M   'P 1'
#
loop_
_entity.id
_entity.type
_entity.pdbx_description
1 polymer ?
#
loop_
_entity_poly.entity_id
_entity_poly.type
_entity_poly.pdbx_seq_one_letter_code
_entity_poly.pdbx_strand_id
1 'polypeptide(L)'
;MQKGELCYHVNRHLTSNQAEYAALILGLEACLDAGVTDIKVYGDNDMVAKQVAGDIQPPLNDSRLMPLHSRARSAIVRFGKWQIHWFDR
;
A
#
# COMPACT_ATOMS: atom_id res chain seq x y z
N MET A 1 10.25 -10.23 -17.33
CA MET A 1 9.40 -9.57 -16.30
C MET A 1 9.90 -10.00 -14.94
N GLN A 2 10.24 -9.03 -14.08
CA GLN A 2 10.80 -9.28 -12.76
C GLN A 2 9.67 -9.23 -11.73
N LYS A 3 9.51 -10.32 -10.98
CA LYS A 3 8.48 -10.45 -9.96
C LYS A 3 9.05 -10.07 -8.60
N GLY A 4 8.24 -9.43 -7.76
CA GLY A 4 8.59 -9.09 -6.38
C GLY A 4 7.42 -9.31 -5.43
N GLU A 5 7.74 -9.49 -4.16
CA GLU A 5 6.78 -9.57 -3.08
C GLU A 5 7.14 -8.51 -2.02
N LEU A 6 6.14 -7.76 -1.58
CA LEU A 6 6.26 -6.79 -0.50
C LEU A 6 5.38 -7.27 0.66
N CYS A 7 6.00 -7.54 1.80
CA CYS A 7 5.30 -7.70 3.06
C CYS A 7 5.65 -6.52 3.96
N TYR A 8 4.64 -5.83 4.47
CA TYR A 8 4.85 -4.77 5.45
C TYR A 8 3.93 -5.00 6.64
N HIS A 9 4.43 -4.64 7.80
CA HIS A 9 3.68 -4.70 9.04
C HIS A 9 4.09 -3.54 9.91
N VAL A 10 3.10 -2.85 10.46
CA VAL A 10 3.30 -1.83 11.47
C VAL A 10 2.44 -2.19 12.68
N ASN A 11 2.95 -2.01 13.90
CA ASN A 11 2.24 -2.44 15.10
C ASN A 11 0.95 -1.62 15.32
N ARG A 12 -0.17 -2.13 14.81
CA ARG A 12 -1.50 -1.48 14.81
C ARG A 12 -2.02 -1.02 16.18
N HIS A 13 -1.55 -1.59 17.30
CA HIS A 13 -1.98 -1.14 18.63
C HIS A 13 -1.39 0.23 19.02
N LEU A 14 -0.39 0.70 18.28
CA LEU A 14 0.33 1.94 18.55
C LEU A 14 0.29 2.93 17.36
N THR A 15 -0.20 2.52 16.19
CA THR A 15 0.01 3.27 14.94
C THR A 15 -1.27 3.70 14.25
N SER A 16 -1.20 4.87 13.62
CA SER A 16 -2.29 5.41 12.81
C SER A 16 -2.25 4.85 11.39
N ASN A 17 -3.36 4.95 10.67
CA ASN A 17 -3.44 4.60 9.24
C ASN A 17 -2.35 5.28 8.39
N GLN A 18 -1.84 6.44 8.83
CA GLN A 18 -0.77 7.15 8.13
C GLN A 18 0.56 6.38 8.17
N ALA A 19 0.86 5.69 9.27
CA ALA A 19 2.08 4.89 9.38
C ALA A 19 2.04 3.67 8.46
N GLU A 20 0.87 3.03 8.35
CA GLU A 20 0.64 1.90 7.42
C GLU A 20 0.81 2.35 5.97
N TYR A 21 0.23 3.49 5.61
CA TYR A 21 0.45 4.10 4.30
C TYR A 21 1.93 4.39 4.04
N ALA A 22 2.64 4.95 5.01
CA ALA A 22 4.05 5.26 4.86
C ALA A 22 4.90 4.00 4.61
N ALA A 23 4.63 2.92 5.37
CA ALA A 23 5.30 1.64 5.19
C ALA A 23 5.02 1.03 3.81
N LEU A 24 3.75 1.05 3.37
CA LEU A 24 3.37 0.61 2.04
C LEU A 24 4.09 1.41 0.94
N ILE A 25 4.06 2.75 1.02
CA ILE A 25 4.70 3.63 0.04
C ILE A 25 6.19 3.32 -0.07
N LEU A 26 6.88 3.23 1.08
CA LEU A 26 8.32 2.94 1.12
C LEU A 26 8.63 1.60 0.44
N GLY A 27 7.85 0.56 0.71
CA GLY A 27 8.02 -0.74 0.08
C GLY A 27 7.75 -0.74 -1.42
N LEU A 28 6.68 -0.07 -1.86
CA LEU A 28 6.37 0.06 -3.28
C LEU A 28 7.47 0.80 -4.04
N GLU A 29 7.98 1.90 -3.49
CA GLU A 29 9.08 2.68 -4.07
C GLU A 29 10.35 1.84 -4.17
N ALA A 30 10.72 1.11 -3.09
CA ALA A 30 11.87 0.21 -3.12
C ALA A 30 11.76 -0.89 -4.19
N CYS A 31 10.57 -1.47 -4.38
CA CYS A 31 10.36 -2.47 -5.44
C CYS A 31 10.45 -1.87 -6.84
N LEU A 32 9.93 -0.65 -7.04
CA LEU A 32 10.05 0.07 -8.31
C LEU A 32 11.51 0.38 -8.64
N ASP A 33 12.27 0.86 -7.65
CA ASP A 33 13.70 1.15 -7.80
C ASP A 33 14.51 -0.12 -8.10
N ALA A 34 14.06 -1.27 -7.58
CA ALA A 34 14.64 -2.58 -7.89
C ALA A 34 14.23 -3.16 -9.27
N GLY A 35 13.43 -2.44 -10.06
CA GLY A 35 13.00 -2.86 -11.39
C GLY A 35 11.89 -3.91 -11.41
N VAL A 36 11.19 -4.12 -10.29
CA VAL A 36 10.05 -5.05 -10.23
C VAL A 36 8.92 -4.55 -11.11
N THR A 37 8.40 -5.43 -11.98
CA THR A 37 7.30 -5.12 -12.90
C THR A 37 5.96 -5.72 -12.45
N ASP A 38 6.02 -6.76 -11.62
CA ASP A 38 4.87 -7.51 -11.14
C ASP A 38 4.99 -7.69 -9.63
N ILE A 39 4.01 -7.20 -8.86
CA ILE A 39 4.08 -7.19 -7.40
C ILE A 39 2.91 -7.90 -6.72
N LYS A 40 3.18 -8.59 -5.62
CA LYS A 40 2.17 -8.94 -4.62
C LYS A 40 2.48 -8.22 -3.32
N VAL A 41 1.46 -7.57 -2.77
CA VAL A 41 1.54 -6.80 -1.54
C VAL A 41 0.75 -7.50 -0.46
N TYR A 42 1.35 -7.63 0.71
CA TYR A 42 0.81 -8.27 1.90
C TYR A 42 0.90 -7.29 3.07
N GLY A 43 -0.25 -6.97 3.70
CA GLY A 43 -0.31 -6.15 4.91
C GLY A 43 -1.48 -6.53 5.81
N ASP A 44 -1.46 -6.08 7.06
CA ASP A 44 -2.46 -6.45 8.09
C ASP A 44 -3.53 -5.37 8.34
N ASN A 45 -3.58 -4.32 7.50
CA ASN A 45 -4.62 -3.29 7.55
C ASN A 45 -5.60 -3.38 6.38
N ASP A 46 -6.77 -4.01 6.64
CA ASP A 46 -7.86 -4.21 5.68
C ASP A 46 -8.33 -2.90 5.03
N MET A 47 -8.42 -1.81 5.80
CA MET A 47 -8.87 -0.51 5.29
C MET A 47 -7.87 0.04 4.28
N VAL A 48 -6.57 0.01 4.59
CA VAL A 48 -5.52 0.49 3.66
C VAL A 48 -5.51 -0.38 2.39
N ALA A 49 -5.62 -1.70 2.54
CA ALA A 49 -5.69 -2.61 1.39
C ALA A 49 -6.86 -2.28 0.47
N LYS A 50 -8.09 -2.16 1.02
CA LYS A 50 -9.30 -1.80 0.25
C LYS A 50 -9.21 -0.42 -0.38
N GLN A 51 -8.67 0.57 0.33
CA GLN A 51 -8.49 1.93 -0.21
C GLN A 51 -7.50 1.95 -1.37
N VAL A 52 -6.41 1.21 -1.27
CA VAL A 52 -5.39 1.10 -2.33
C VAL A 52 -5.88 0.24 -3.49
N ALA A 53 -6.69 -0.79 -3.24
CA ALA A 53 -7.38 -1.55 -4.29
C ALA A 53 -8.38 -0.67 -5.06
N GLY A 54 -8.95 0.33 -4.40
CA GLY A 54 -9.99 1.21 -4.95
C GLY A 54 -11.40 0.77 -4.60
N ASP A 55 -11.55 -0.24 -3.72
CA ASP A 55 -12.84 -0.78 -3.29
C ASP A 55 -13.62 0.23 -2.43
N ILE A 56 -12.89 1.04 -1.66
CA ILE A 56 -13.45 2.11 -0.83
C ILE A 56 -12.61 3.39 -0.98
N GLN A 57 -13.23 4.54 -0.76
CA GLN A 57 -12.53 5.83 -0.76
C GLN A 57 -12.09 6.21 0.66
N PRO A 58 -10.93 6.87 0.81
CA PRO A 58 -10.59 7.53 2.07
C PRO A 58 -11.57 8.67 2.39
N PRO A 59 -11.73 9.05 3.68
CA PRO A 59 -12.54 10.20 4.06
C PRO A 59 -12.02 11.47 3.40
N LEU A 60 -12.87 12.15 2.62
CA LEU A 60 -12.48 13.34 1.86
C LEU A 60 -12.08 14.53 2.76
N ASN A 61 -12.49 14.51 4.03
CA ASN A 61 -12.15 15.51 5.03
C ASN A 61 -10.82 15.22 5.76
N ASP A 62 -10.18 14.07 5.53
CA ASP A 62 -8.86 13.78 6.10
C ASP A 62 -7.75 14.30 5.17
N SER A 63 -7.40 15.57 5.35
CA SER A 63 -6.36 16.26 4.59
C SER A 63 -4.97 15.62 4.70
N ARG A 64 -4.74 14.75 5.69
CA ARG A 64 -3.45 14.05 5.89
C ARG A 64 -3.44 12.69 5.21
N LEU A 65 -4.58 12.01 5.18
CA LEU A 65 -4.69 10.68 4.56
C LEU A 65 -4.80 10.76 3.03
N MET A 66 -5.50 11.77 2.51
CA MET A 66 -5.70 11.95 1.06
C MET A 66 -4.38 11.98 0.26
N PRO A 67 -3.34 12.73 0.66
CA PRO A 67 -2.05 12.71 -0.05
C PRO A 67 -1.35 11.34 0.00
N LEU A 68 -1.45 10.63 1.12
CA LEU A 68 -0.85 9.31 1.30
C LEU A 68 -1.54 8.26 0.43
N HIS A 69 -2.88 8.28 0.39
CA HIS A 69 -3.67 7.42 -0.50
C HIS A 69 -3.31 7.69 -1.96
N SER A 70 -3.27 8.95 -2.37
CA SER A 70 -2.90 9.36 -3.73
C SER A 70 -1.50 8.87 -4.12
N ARG A 71 -0.51 9.01 -3.22
CA ARG A 71 0.86 8.54 -3.46
C ARG A 71 0.94 7.02 -3.55
N ALA A 72 0.31 6.28 -2.63
CA ALA A 72 0.28 4.82 -2.66
C ALA A 72 -0.39 4.28 -3.94
N ARG A 73 -1.53 4.87 -4.34
CA ARG A 73 -2.20 4.55 -5.61
C ARG A 73 -1.30 4.84 -6.80
N SER A 74 -0.67 6.00 -6.84
CA SER A 74 0.22 6.39 -7.94
C SER A 74 1.44 5.48 -8.05
N ALA A 75 1.93 4.94 -6.93
CA ALA A 75 3.03 3.97 -6.93
C ALA A 75 2.57 2.58 -7.40
N ILE A 76 1.48 2.02 -6.83
CA ILE A 76 1.08 0.63 -7.13
C ILE A 76 0.61 0.43 -8.57
N VAL A 77 0.04 1.46 -9.21
CA VAL A 77 -0.40 1.37 -10.62
C VAL A 77 0.76 1.44 -11.63
N ARG A 78 1.99 1.72 -11.19
CA ARG A 78 3.19 1.68 -12.05
C ARG A 78 3.65 0.25 -12.32
N PHE A 79 3.24 -0.72 -11.51
CA PHE A 79 3.48 -2.14 -11.79
C PHE A 79 2.52 -2.61 -12.89
N GLY A 80 3.04 -3.33 -13.88
CA GLY A 80 2.24 -3.88 -14.97
C GLY A 80 1.20 -4.89 -14.48
N LYS A 81 1.51 -5.59 -13.39
CA LYS A 81 0.56 -6.43 -12.65
C LYS A 81 0.76 -6.23 -11.15
N TRP A 82 -0.32 -6.06 -10.41
CA TRP A 82 -0.27 -5.95 -8.97
C TRP A 82 -1.43 -6.71 -8.32
N GLN A 83 -1.20 -7.18 -7.11
CA GLN A 83 -2.21 -7.71 -6.21
C GLN A 83 -1.92 -7.17 -4.82
N ILE A 84 -2.97 -6.82 -4.07
CA ILE A 84 -2.85 -6.46 -2.66
C ILE A 84 -3.77 -7.36 -1.85
N HIS A 85 -3.22 -7.96 -0.82
CA HIS A 85 -3.90 -8.90 0.04
C HIS A 85 -3.81 -8.40 1.47
N TRP A 86 -4.96 -8.41 2.13
CA TRP A 86 -5.02 -8.33 3.58
C TRP A 86 -5.13 -9.75 4.15
N PHE A 87 -4.51 -9.96 5.30
CA PHE A 87 -4.68 -11.18 6.09
C PHE A 87 -4.88 -10.80 7.56
N ASP A 88 -5.74 -11.56 8.22
CA ASP A 88 -5.91 -11.47 9.66
C ASP A 88 -4.70 -12.07 10.37
N ARG A 89 -4.45 -11.59 11.59
CA ARG A 89 -3.36 -12.09 12.42
C ARG A 89 -3.73 -13.38 13.15
#